data_AF-A0A7J0CI03-F1
#
_entry.id   AF-A0A7J0CI03-F1
#
_cell.length_a   1.000
_cell.length_b   1.000
_cell.length_c   1.000
_cell.angle_alpha   90.00
_cell.angle_beta   90.00
_cell.angle_gamma   90.00
#
_symmetry.space_group_name_H-M   'P 1'
#
loop_
_entity.id
_entity.type
_entity.pdbx_description
1 polymer ?
#
loop_
_entity_poly.entity_id
_entity_poly.type
_entity_poly.pdbx_seq_one_letter_code
_entity_poly.pdbx_strand_id
1 'polypeptide(L)'
;MPTRSLLAPSAVPDPASAGRACFLNVKDAAAYLGISPHTLYVWRHRRQGPPSFRMGPRGRVMYRRTALDAWIHDQERADSRSNPALNPLSAAPQRRGNPGA
;
A
#
# COMPACT_ATOMS: atom_id res chain seq x y z
N MET A 1 -17.44 5.08 50.04
CA MET A 1 -17.70 4.47 48.72
C MET A 1 -18.74 5.32 47.99
N PRO A 2 -18.32 6.02 46.93
CA PRO A 2 -19.03 5.89 45.66
C PRO A 2 -18.04 5.53 44.54
N THR A 3 -18.34 4.43 43.86
CA THR A 3 -17.74 4.06 42.58
C THR A 3 -18.21 5.04 41.50
N ARG A 4 -17.30 5.57 40.67
CA ARG A 4 -17.71 6.18 39.40
C ARG A 4 -16.59 6.15 38.35
N SER A 5 -16.73 5.17 37.48
CA SER A 5 -16.38 5.14 36.06
C SER A 5 -15.02 5.69 35.61
N LEU A 6 -14.12 4.76 35.32
CA LEU A 6 -13.10 4.89 34.27
C LEU A 6 -13.81 5.02 32.91
N LEU A 7 -14.05 6.24 32.44
CA LEU A 7 -14.38 6.46 31.04
C LEU A 7 -13.07 6.71 30.29
N ALA A 8 -12.58 5.66 29.64
CA ALA A 8 -11.57 5.82 28.60
C ALA A 8 -12.13 6.76 27.53
N PRO A 9 -11.37 7.76 27.04
CA PRO A 9 -11.70 8.37 25.77
C PRO A 9 -11.43 7.29 24.71
N SER A 10 -12.49 6.60 24.29
CA SER A 10 -12.52 5.94 22.99
C SER A 10 -12.47 7.06 21.96
N ALA A 11 -11.25 7.54 21.69
CA ALA A 11 -10.96 8.42 20.59
C ALA A 11 -11.13 7.60 19.32
N VAL A 12 -12.37 7.47 18.88
CA VAL A 12 -12.69 7.14 17.50
C VAL A 12 -11.92 8.14 16.64
N PRO A 13 -10.95 7.70 15.82
CA PRO A 13 -10.31 8.59 14.88
C PRO A 13 -11.38 9.02 13.89
N ASP A 14 -11.75 10.30 13.96
CA ASP A 14 -12.74 10.94 13.11
C ASP A 14 -12.37 10.73 11.62
N PRO A 15 -13.13 9.93 10.84
CA PRO A 15 -12.79 9.67 9.44
C PRO A 15 -13.05 10.88 8.53
N ALA A 16 -13.64 11.97 9.05
CA ALA A 16 -14.03 13.13 8.25
C ALA A 16 -12.91 14.19 8.11
N SER A 17 -11.83 14.12 8.90
CA SER A 17 -10.64 14.96 8.68
C SER A 17 -9.73 14.47 7.54
N ALA A 18 -10.03 13.32 6.92
CA ALA A 18 -9.30 12.76 5.77
C ALA A 18 -9.57 13.49 4.43
N GLY A 19 -10.27 14.63 4.45
CA GLY A 19 -10.76 15.32 3.26
C GLY A 19 -9.87 16.44 2.71
N ARG A 20 -8.75 16.80 3.32
CA ARG A 20 -7.98 17.99 2.91
C ARG A 20 -6.51 17.64 2.60
N ALA A 21 -6.25 17.38 1.31
CA ALA A 21 -4.92 17.43 0.69
C ALA A 21 -3.87 16.37 1.12
N CYS A 22 -4.20 15.08 1.04
CA CYS A 22 -3.22 13.99 1.11
C CYS A 22 -2.56 13.68 -0.25
N PHE A 23 -2.16 14.71 -1.02
CA PHE A 23 -1.47 14.52 -2.29
C PHE A 23 0.02 14.81 -2.16
N LEU A 24 0.84 13.81 -2.44
CA LEU A 24 2.29 13.84 -2.37
C LEU A 24 2.86 13.99 -3.79
N ASN A 25 3.88 14.82 -3.96
CA ASN A 25 4.63 14.83 -5.21
C ASN A 25 5.57 13.62 -5.29
N VAL A 26 6.28 13.44 -6.41
CA VAL A 26 7.23 12.31 -6.61
C VAL A 26 8.30 12.25 -5.51
N LYS A 27 8.85 13.40 -5.08
CA LYS A 27 9.88 13.47 -4.05
C LYS A 27 9.31 13.09 -2.68
N ASP A 28 8.15 13.62 -2.33
CA ASP A 28 7.52 13.35 -1.04
C ASP A 28 7.03 11.90 -0.96
N ALA A 29 6.49 11.36 -2.07
CA ALA A 29 6.12 9.96 -2.16
C ALA A 29 7.33 9.04 -2.02
N ALA A 30 8.46 9.40 -2.62
CA ALA A 30 9.71 8.65 -2.49
C ALA A 30 10.23 8.68 -1.04
N ALA A 31 10.21 9.87 -0.41
CA ALA A 31 10.56 10.02 1.00
C ALA A 31 9.63 9.22 1.92
N TYR A 32 8.33 9.23 1.65
CA TYR A 32 7.33 8.46 2.39
C TYR A 32 7.59 6.94 2.32
N LEU A 33 7.95 6.46 1.13
CA LEU A 33 8.31 5.05 0.90
C LEU A 33 9.73 4.69 1.38
N GLY A 34 10.54 5.67 1.79
CA GLY A 34 11.94 5.46 2.15
C GLY A 34 12.84 5.07 0.97
N ILE A 35 12.47 5.41 -0.27
CA ILE A 35 13.22 5.09 -1.49
C ILE A 35 13.73 6.35 -2.19
N SER A 36 14.65 6.17 -3.14
CA SER A 36 15.10 7.28 -3.96
C SER A 36 14.02 7.72 -4.97
N PRO A 37 13.89 9.02 -5.29
CA PRO A 37 12.97 9.47 -6.33
C PRO A 37 13.31 8.88 -7.71
N HIS A 38 14.58 8.56 -7.96
CA HIS A 38 15.01 7.88 -9.18
C HIS A 38 14.41 6.47 -9.27
N THR A 39 14.41 5.71 -8.17
CA THR A 39 13.75 4.40 -8.09
C THR A 39 12.26 4.53 -8.42
N LEU A 40 11.59 5.56 -7.88
CA LEU A 40 10.18 5.82 -8.13
C LEU A 40 9.89 6.19 -9.60
N TYR A 41 10.82 6.89 -10.27
CA TYR A 41 10.77 7.13 -11.72
C TYR A 41 10.90 5.84 -12.53
N VAL A 42 11.85 4.96 -12.17
CA VAL A 42 12.04 3.67 -12.84
C VAL A 42 10.80 2.80 -12.71
N TRP A 43 10.24 2.71 -11.51
CA TRP A 43 8.97 2.02 -11.22
C TRP A 43 7.85 2.52 -12.14
N ARG A 44 7.67 3.83 -12.22
CA ARG A 44 6.67 4.45 -13.08
C ARG A 44 6.87 4.12 -14.57
N HIS A 45 8.11 4.13 -15.05
CA HIS A 45 8.42 3.76 -16.44
C HIS A 45 8.10 2.27 -16.71
N ARG A 46 8.38 1.41 -15.75
CA ARG A 46 8.10 -0.03 -15.82
C ARG A 46 6.65 -0.40 -15.52
N ARG A 47 5.77 0.61 -15.33
CA ARG A 47 4.36 0.47 -14.92
C ARG A 47 4.17 -0.41 -13.66
N GLN A 48 5.19 -0.44 -12.81
CA GLN A 48 5.20 -1.14 -11.54
C GLN A 48 5.24 -0.09 -10.45
N GLY A 49 4.37 -0.17 -9.45
CA GLY A 49 4.38 0.80 -8.35
C GLY A 49 3.04 1.47 -8.08
N PRO A 50 3.02 2.41 -7.13
CA PRO A 50 1.80 2.98 -6.61
C PRO A 50 1.05 3.83 -7.65
N PRO A 51 -0.30 3.89 -7.56
CA PRO A 51 -1.12 4.66 -8.49
C PRO A 51 -0.70 6.13 -8.53
N SER A 52 -0.21 6.57 -9.69
CA SER A 52 0.18 7.95 -9.94
C SER A 52 -0.79 8.58 -10.94
N PHE A 53 -1.18 9.82 -10.71
CA PHE A 53 -2.02 10.56 -11.64
C PHE A 53 -1.41 11.92 -11.96
N ARG A 54 -1.73 12.46 -13.13
CA ARG A 54 -1.28 13.79 -13.53
C ARG A 54 -2.32 14.80 -13.07
N MET A 55 -1.92 15.77 -12.27
CA MET A 55 -2.80 16.83 -11.77
C MET A 55 -2.46 18.16 -12.46
N GLY A 56 -3.48 18.79 -13.04
CA GLY A 56 -3.43 20.14 -13.59
C GLY A 56 -2.86 20.27 -15.02
N PRO A 57 -2.90 21.49 -15.60
CA PRO A 57 -2.55 21.74 -17.00
C PRO A 57 -1.09 21.45 -17.33
N ARG A 58 -0.21 21.50 -16.31
CA ARG A 58 1.22 21.22 -16.43
C ARG A 58 1.58 19.74 -16.26
N GLY A 59 0.59 18.85 -16.09
CA GLY A 59 0.78 17.41 -16.06
C GLY A 59 1.66 16.90 -14.91
N ARG A 60 1.70 17.61 -13.78
CA ARG A 60 2.54 17.23 -12.63
C ARG A 60 2.07 15.90 -12.05
N VAL A 61 3.01 15.01 -11.77
CA VAL A 61 2.70 13.70 -11.20
C VAL A 61 2.49 13.85 -9.69
N MET A 62 1.30 13.45 -9.26
CA MET A 62 0.91 13.44 -7.85
C MET A 62 0.48 12.03 -7.46
N TYR A 63 0.70 11.73 -6.19
CA TYR A 63 0.33 10.48 -5.53
C TYR A 63 -0.67 10.80 -4.44
N ARG A 64 -1.70 9.98 -4.29
CA ARG A 64 -2.59 10.09 -3.14
C ARG A 64 -2.03 9.22 -2.02
N ARG A 65 -1.91 9.76 -0.81
CA ARG A 65 -1.40 9.01 0.35
C ARG A 65 -2.18 7.72 0.58
N THR A 66 -3.50 7.79 0.55
CA THR A 66 -4.36 6.60 0.67
C THR A 66 -4.11 5.56 -0.44
N ALA A 67 -3.72 6.00 -1.65
CA ALA A 67 -3.38 5.09 -2.74
C ALA A 67 -1.99 4.49 -2.56
N LEU A 68 -1.04 5.22 -1.97
CA LEU A 68 0.26 4.69 -1.54
C LEU A 68 0.07 3.62 -0.46
N ASP A 69 -0.70 3.90 0.59
CA ASP A 69 -0.97 2.94 1.66
C ASP A 69 -1.67 1.68 1.13
N ALA A 70 -2.70 1.83 0.29
CA ALA A 70 -3.38 0.69 -0.34
C ALA A 70 -2.44 -0.13 -1.22
N TRP A 71 -1.52 0.53 -1.95
CA TRP A 71 -0.53 -0.15 -2.76
C TRP A 71 0.49 -0.91 -1.91
N ILE A 72 0.95 -0.33 -0.80
CA ILE A 72 1.85 -1.02 0.14
C ILE A 72 1.19 -2.30 0.65
N HIS A 73 -0.07 -2.22 1.09
CA HIS A 73 -0.81 -3.40 1.54
C HIS A 73 -1.00 -4.46 0.45
N ASP A 74 -1.24 -4.06 -0.79
CA ASP A 74 -1.30 -4.99 -1.91
C ASP A 74 0.06 -5.67 -2.16
N GLN A 75 1.16 -4.91 -2.10
CA GLN A 75 2.51 -5.46 -2.22
C GLN A 75 2.85 -6.42 -1.08
N GLU A 76 2.50 -6.10 0.16
CA GLU A 76 2.70 -7.01 1.30
C GLU A 76 1.95 -8.35 1.11
N ARG A 77 0.76 -8.31 0.51
CA ARG A 77 -0.03 -9.51 0.20
C ARG A 77 0.50 -10.28 -1.02
N ALA A 78 1.02 -9.57 -2.01
CA ALA A 78 1.57 -10.17 -3.23
C ALA A 78 2.98 -10.74 -3.01
N ASP A 79 3.74 -10.16 -2.08
CA ASP A 79 5.07 -10.63 -1.73
C ASP A 79 4.99 -11.95 -0.96
N SER A 80 5.50 -13.01 -1.56
CA SER A 80 5.48 -14.37 -1.02
C SER A 80 6.43 -14.59 0.17
N ARG A 81 7.30 -13.62 0.50
CA ARG A 81 8.12 -13.66 1.73
C ARG A 81 7.39 -13.05 2.92
N SER A 82 6.57 -12.02 2.69
CA SER A 82 5.72 -11.40 3.71
C SER A 82 4.34 -12.05 3.85
N ASN A 83 3.84 -12.74 2.82
CA ASN A 83 2.58 -13.47 2.85
C ASN A 83 2.83 -15.00 2.96
N PRO A 84 2.59 -15.63 4.12
CA PRO A 84 2.78 -17.07 4.30
C PRO A 84 1.83 -17.92 3.43
N ALA A 85 0.73 -17.34 2.91
CA ALA A 85 -0.20 -18.05 2.03
C ALA A 85 0.32 -18.21 0.58
N LEU A 86 1.30 -17.41 0.16
CA LEU A 86 1.97 -17.51 -1.15
C LEU A 86 3.36 -18.13 -1.05
N ASN A 87 3.72 -18.66 0.12
CA ASN A 87 5.00 -19.32 0.32
C ASN A 87 5.08 -20.54 -0.62
N PRO A 88 6.06 -20.59 -1.54
CA PRO A 88 6.22 -21.71 -2.48
C PRO A 88 6.49 -23.04 -1.76
N LEU A 89 6.87 -23.01 -0.48
CA LEU A 89 7.08 -24.20 0.36
C LEU A 89 5.78 -24.71 1.02
N SER A 90 4.72 -23.90 1.06
CA SER A 90 3.41 -24.26 1.64
C SER A 90 2.40 -24.71 0.59
N ALA A 91 2.66 -24.45 -0.70
CA ALA A 91 1.89 -25.00 -1.79
C ALA A 91 2.07 -26.53 -1.81
N ALA A 92 0.99 -27.28 -1.53
CA ALA A 92 1.01 -28.74 -1.58
C ALA A 92 1.55 -29.20 -2.95
N PRO A 93 2.42 -30.22 -3.01
CA PRO A 93 2.97 -30.70 -4.28
C PRO A 93 1.81 -31.08 -5.19
N GLN A 94 1.59 -30.29 -6.24
CA GLN A 94 0.58 -30.61 -7.24
C GLN A 94 1.05 -31.89 -7.92
N ARG A 95 0.49 -33.05 -7.51
CA ARG A 95 0.74 -34.31 -8.18
C ARG A 95 0.28 -34.14 -9.61
N ARG A 96 1.24 -33.95 -10.50
CA ARG A 96 1.04 -33.96 -11.94
C ARG A 96 0.58 -35.37 -12.31
N GLY A 97 -0.73 -35.59 -12.27
CA GLY A 97 -1.34 -36.78 -12.83
C GLY A 97 -1.15 -36.72 -14.34
N ASN A 98 -0.28 -37.58 -14.87
CA ASN A 98 -0.19 -37.81 -16.31
C ASN A 98 -1.53 -38.38 -16.79
N PRO A 99 -2.21 -37.78 -17.78
CA PRO A 99 -3.22 -38.49 -18.55
C PRO A 99 -2.50 -39.17 -19.72
N GLY A 100 -2.57 -40.50 -19.79
CA GLY A 100 -2.03 -41.23 -20.94
C GLY A 100 -1.84 -42.72 -20.66
N ALA A 101 -2.97 -43.41 -20.55
CA ALA A 101 -3.11 -44.81 -20.95
C ALA A 101 -3.43 -44.85 -22.45
#